data_AF-A0A6A5X6C4-F1
#
_entry.id   AF-A0A6A5X6C4-F1
#
_cell.length_a   1.000
_cell.length_b   1.000
_cell.length_c   1.000
_cell.angle_alpha   90.00
_cell.angle_beta   90.00
_cell.angle_gamma   90.00
#
_symmetry.space_group_name_H-M   'P 1'
#
loop_
_entity.id
_entity.type
_entity.pdbx_description
1 polymer ?
#
loop_
_entity_poly.entity_id
_entity_poly.type
_entity_poly.pdbx_seq_one_letter_code
_entity_poly.pdbx_strand_id
1 'polypeptide(L)'
;RLRPLEANDIDQLVRSNGGCTAAVDMEPLQMWSSKRHESAEEYIETLSRINGYLRLEITFYRECFRHAEVFRDTVTQISQELLHQSIISLIADISLNDIRDISRSICTAVDNLQAKQKVTLQNYVS
;
A
#
# COMPACT_ATOMS: atom_id res chain seq x y z
N ARG A 1 -6.82 25.45 8.80
CA ARG A 1 -5.69 24.50 8.91
C ARG A 1 -6.19 23.16 8.36
N LEU A 2 -5.91 22.87 7.10
CA LEU A 2 -6.30 21.63 6.44
C LEU A 2 -5.39 20.52 6.97
N ARG A 3 -5.96 19.58 7.74
CA ARG A 3 -5.27 18.33 8.08
C ARG A 3 -5.03 17.59 6.74
N PRO A 4 -3.80 17.18 6.41
CA PRO A 4 -3.58 16.34 5.22
C PRO A 4 -4.44 15.09 5.37
N LEU A 5 -5.16 14.69 4.33
CA LEU A 5 -5.92 13.44 4.33
C LEU A 5 -4.97 12.31 4.76
N GLU A 6 -5.29 11.66 5.88
CA GLU A 6 -4.70 10.36 6.22
C GLU A 6 -5.29 9.37 5.21
N ALA A 7 -4.54 9.09 4.15
CA ALA A 7 -5.05 8.32 3.02
C ALA A 7 -5.07 6.81 3.32
N ASN A 8 -4.28 6.33 4.29
CA ASN A 8 -4.24 4.93 4.71
C ASN A 8 -3.54 4.75 6.09
N ASP A 9 -3.85 3.68 6.81
CA ASP A 9 -3.13 3.16 7.98
C ASP A 9 -1.60 3.02 7.72
N ILE A 10 -1.19 2.79 6.46
CA ILE A 10 0.22 2.76 6.03
C ILE A 10 0.88 4.13 6.18
N ASP A 11 0.20 5.23 5.81
CA ASP A 11 0.73 6.59 5.96
C ASP A 11 0.86 7.00 7.42
N GLN A 12 -0.02 6.46 8.27
CA GLN A 12 0.04 6.64 9.72
C GLN A 12 1.24 5.89 10.30
N LEU A 13 1.56 4.68 9.82
CA LEU A 13 2.72 3.92 10.26
C LEU A 13 4.03 4.63 9.90
N VAL A 14 4.17 5.08 8.65
CA VAL A 14 5.33 5.86 8.18
C VAL A 14 5.52 7.11 9.03
N ARG A 15 4.42 7.78 9.40
CA ARG A 15 4.46 8.92 10.34
C ARG A 15 4.77 8.53 11.78
N SER A 16 4.26 7.42 12.29
CA SER A 16 4.53 6.95 13.66
C SER A 16 5.99 6.50 13.84
N ASN A 17 6.66 6.13 12.76
CA ASN A 17 8.11 5.97 12.68
C ASN A 17 8.87 7.30 12.45
N GLY A 18 8.24 8.45 12.74
CA GLY A 18 8.86 9.77 12.62
C GLY A 18 8.95 10.33 11.20
N GLY A 19 8.26 9.72 10.21
CA GLY A 19 8.44 10.04 8.79
C GLY A 19 9.71 9.44 8.18
N CYS A 20 10.45 8.64 8.96
CA CYS A 20 11.65 7.95 8.54
C CYS A 20 11.33 6.50 8.19
N THR A 21 11.45 6.19 6.91
CA THR A 21 11.69 4.82 6.46
C THR A 21 13.19 4.55 6.58
N ALA A 22 13.63 3.29 6.65
CA ALA A 22 15.06 2.99 6.68
C ALA A 22 15.77 3.56 5.43
N ALA A 23 15.03 3.75 4.33
CA ALA A 23 15.48 4.44 3.12
C ALA A 23 15.73 5.95 3.30
N VAL A 24 14.97 6.64 4.15
CA VAL A 24 15.15 8.08 4.46
C VAL A 24 16.32 8.30 5.42
N ASP A 25 16.51 7.41 6.40
CA ASP A 25 17.66 7.46 7.31
C ASP A 25 19.00 7.05 6.65
N MET A 26 18.94 6.38 5.48
CA MET A 26 20.09 6.02 4.63
C MET A 26 20.52 7.15 3.67
N GLU A 27 20.04 8.38 3.86
CA GLU A 27 20.46 9.51 3.02
C GLU A 27 21.98 9.73 3.16
N PRO A 28 22.74 9.88 2.05
CA PRO A 28 24.20 9.98 2.10
C PRO A 28 24.70 11.11 3.00
N LEU A 29 23.93 12.20 3.17
CA LEU A 29 24.33 13.30 4.05
C LEU A 29 24.14 12.98 5.55
N GLN A 30 23.22 12.08 5.90
CA GLN A 30 22.97 11.64 7.29
C GLN A 30 23.87 10.47 7.72
N MET A 31 24.26 9.60 6.79
CA MET A 31 25.29 8.57 7.03
C MET A 31 26.64 9.15 7.44
N TRP A 32 27.00 10.33 6.92
CA TRP A 32 28.31 10.93 7.18
C TRP A 32 28.34 11.72 8.50
N SER A 33 27.17 12.09 9.04
CA SER A 33 27.04 12.85 10.29
C SER A 33 26.68 11.98 11.50
N SER A 34 26.09 10.79 11.31
CA SER A 34 25.78 9.85 12.38
C SER A 34 26.98 8.97 12.74
N LYS A 35 27.91 9.58 13.49
CA LYS A 35 28.97 8.94 14.30
C LYS A 35 30.06 8.21 13.51
N ARG A 36 31.30 8.68 13.68
CA ARG A 36 32.48 7.83 13.49
C ARG A 36 32.28 6.58 14.35
N HIS A 37 31.93 5.45 13.73
CA HIS A 37 31.94 4.16 14.40
C HIS A 37 33.35 3.94 14.95
N GLU A 38 33.46 3.47 16.20
CA GLU A 38 34.74 3.37 16.89
C GLU A 38 35.60 2.26 16.28
N SER A 39 34.96 1.28 15.60
CA SER A 39 35.63 0.23 14.82
C SER A 39 34.89 -0.12 13.52
N ALA A 40 35.60 -0.76 12.58
CA ALA A 40 35.02 -1.28 11.35
C ALA A 40 33.99 -2.41 11.60
N GLU A 41 34.16 -3.15 12.69
CA GLU A 41 33.28 -4.26 13.09
C GLU A 41 31.90 -3.73 13.51
N GLU A 42 31.85 -2.67 14.31
CA GLU A 42 30.60 -1.99 14.70
C GLU A 42 29.87 -1.39 13.50
N TYR A 43 30.61 -0.89 12.52
CA TYR A 43 30.04 -0.36 11.30
C TYR A 43 29.42 -1.46 10.43
N ILE A 44 30.10 -2.60 10.28
CA ILE A 44 29.60 -3.76 9.55
C ILE A 44 28.34 -4.32 10.21
N GLU A 45 28.30 -4.40 11.53
CA GLU A 45 27.11 -4.83 12.27
C GLU A 45 25.93 -3.87 12.05
N THR A 46 26.19 -2.56 12.14
CA THR A 46 25.18 -1.51 11.89
C THR A 46 24.61 -1.61 10.48
N LEU A 47 25.46 -1.70 9.46
CA LEU A 47 25.05 -1.85 8.07
C LEU A 47 24.26 -3.14 7.84
N SER A 48 24.69 -4.24 8.45
CA SER A 48 24.02 -5.53 8.33
C SER A 48 22.60 -5.47 8.93
N ARG A 49 22.45 -4.81 10.08
CA ARG A 49 21.15 -4.57 10.71
C ARG A 49 20.24 -3.71 9.84
N ILE A 50 20.74 -2.59 9.31
CA ILE A 50 19.95 -1.70 8.44
C ILE A 50 19.54 -2.40 7.13
N ASN A 51 20.45 -3.17 6.52
CA ASN A 51 20.15 -3.97 5.33
C ASN A 51 19.05 -5.01 5.62
N GLY A 52 19.03 -5.59 6.82
CA GLY A 52 17.93 -6.42 7.30
C GLY A 52 16.58 -5.69 7.28
N TYR A 53 16.51 -4.50 7.88
CA TYR A 53 15.28 -3.69 7.88
C TYR A 53 14.83 -3.29 6.48
N LEU A 54 15.75 -2.87 5.62
CA LEU A 54 15.44 -2.51 4.22
C LEU A 54 14.87 -3.67 3.42
N ARG A 55 15.37 -4.89 3.63
CA ARG A 55 14.83 -6.09 2.96
C ARG A 55 13.39 -6.39 3.38
N LEU A 56 13.08 -6.23 4.67
CA LEU A 56 11.72 -6.39 5.18
C LEU A 56 10.79 -5.34 4.60
N GLU A 57 11.25 -4.08 4.58
CA GLU A 57 10.49 -2.95 4.05
C GLU A 57 10.21 -3.08 2.54
N ILE A 58 11.22 -3.47 1.74
CA ILE A 58 11.05 -3.76 0.31
C ILE A 58 10.02 -4.88 0.09
N THR A 59 10.07 -5.93 0.91
CA THR A 59 9.13 -7.05 0.82
C THR A 59 7.70 -6.60 1.13
N PHE A 60 7.53 -5.78 2.17
CA PHE A 60 6.25 -5.18 2.53
C PHE A 60 5.67 -4.34 1.38
N TYR A 61 6.45 -3.40 0.83
CA TYR A 61 5.98 -2.55 -0.26
C TYR A 61 5.64 -3.34 -1.53
N ARG A 62 6.39 -4.40 -1.85
CA ARG A 62 6.09 -5.30 -2.97
C ARG A 62 4.74 -5.98 -2.80
N GLU A 63 4.42 -6.47 -1.60
CA GLU A 63 3.12 -7.09 -1.34
C GLU A 63 1.97 -6.07 -1.39
N CYS A 64 2.15 -4.87 -0.83
CA CYS A 64 1.17 -3.79 -0.95
C CYS A 64 0.91 -3.42 -2.42
N PHE A 65 1.97 -3.32 -3.22
CA PHE A 65 1.86 -3.04 -4.66
C PHE A 65 1.11 -4.16 -5.38
N ARG A 66 1.44 -5.43 -5.10
CA ARG A 66 0.75 -6.58 -5.67
C ARG A 66 -0.76 -6.56 -5.37
N HIS A 67 -1.16 -6.24 -4.14
CA HIS A 67 -2.58 -6.10 -3.80
C HIS A 67 -3.25 -4.95 -4.56
N ALA A 68 -2.54 -3.83 -4.74
CA ALA A 68 -3.04 -2.69 -5.50
C ALA A 68 -3.20 -3.02 -7.00
N GLU A 69 -2.30 -3.80 -7.60
CA GLU A 69 -2.44 -4.27 -8.98
C GLU A 69 -3.66 -5.17 -9.15
N VAL A 70 -3.84 -6.15 -8.26
CA VAL A 70 -5.01 -7.03 -8.28
C VAL A 70 -6.31 -6.23 -8.12
N PHE A 71 -6.32 -5.23 -7.24
CA PHE A 71 -7.46 -4.34 -7.08
C PHE A 71 -7.74 -3.51 -8.34
N ARG A 72 -6.72 -2.91 -8.94
CA ARG A 72 -6.83 -2.15 -10.21
C ARG A 72 -7.44 -3.02 -11.30
N ASP A 73 -6.95 -4.24 -11.48
CA ASP A 73 -7.44 -5.14 -12.52
C ASP A 73 -8.89 -5.54 -12.26
N THR A 74 -9.24 -5.80 -10.99
CA THR A 74 -10.62 -6.09 -10.58
C THR A 74 -11.56 -4.92 -10.85
N VAL A 75 -11.18 -3.69 -10.48
CA VAL A 75 -11.98 -2.48 -10.72
C VAL A 75 -12.14 -2.23 -12.23
N THR A 76 -11.10 -2.46 -13.00
CA THR A 76 -11.14 -2.32 -14.47
C THR A 76 -12.15 -3.29 -15.07
N GLN A 77 -12.12 -4.56 -14.64
CA GLN A 77 -13.09 -5.57 -15.07
C GLN A 77 -14.53 -5.19 -14.69
N ILE A 78 -14.76 -4.79 -13.43
CA ILE A 78 -16.09 -4.39 -12.96
C ILE A 78 -16.60 -3.16 -13.73
N SER A 79 -15.72 -2.20 -14.05
CA SER A 79 -16.07 -1.01 -14.82
C SER A 79 -16.47 -1.34 -16.25
N GLN A 80 -15.80 -2.30 -16.89
CA GLN A 80 -16.17 -2.79 -18.22
C GLN A 80 -17.53 -3.50 -18.20
N GLU A 81 -17.78 -4.33 -17.19
CA GLU A 81 -19.08 -4.99 -16.99
C GLU A 81 -20.19 -3.96 -16.79
N LEU A 82 -19.94 -2.92 -15.97
CA LEU A 82 -20.89 -1.83 -15.74
C LEU A 82 -21.24 -1.09 -17.04
N LEU A 83 -20.22 -0.77 -17.85
CA LEU A 83 -20.43 -0.13 -19.15
C LEU A 83 -21.26 -1.01 -20.08
N HIS A 84 -20.97 -2.31 -20.12
CA HIS A 84 -21.71 -3.27 -20.92
C HIS A 84 -23.19 -3.34 -20.51
N GLN A 85 -23.46 -3.50 -19.21
CA GLN A 85 -24.83 -3.52 -18.69
C GLN A 85 -25.56 -2.19 -18.88
N SER A 86 -24.86 -1.06 -18.76
CA SER A 86 -25.45 0.26 -19.01
C SER A 86 -25.89 0.42 -20.47
N ILE A 87 -25.08 -0.07 -21.43
CA ILE A 87 -25.44 -0.08 -22.86
C ILE A 87 -26.64 -0.99 -23.11
N ILE A 88 -26.66 -2.20 -22.52
CA ILE A 88 -27.80 -3.12 -22.65
C ILE A 88 -29.08 -2.51 -22.08
N SER A 89 -29.03 -1.91 -20.88
CA SER A 89 -30.16 -1.27 -20.22
C SER A 89 -30.68 -0.01 -20.95
N LEU A 90 -29.82 0.68 -21.71
CA LEU A 90 -30.26 1.76 -22.60
C LEU A 90 -30.99 1.25 -23.85
N ILE A 91 -30.63 0.05 -24.33
CA ILE A 91 -31.18 -0.54 -25.56
C ILE A 91 -32.46 -1.34 -25.27
N ALA A 92 -32.49 -2.04 -24.14
CA ALA A 92 -33.61 -2.81 -23.66
C ALA A 92 -34.06 -2.21 -22.34
N ASP A 93 -35.35 -1.90 -22.22
CA ASP A 93 -36.02 -1.26 -21.07
C ASP A 93 -35.94 -2.16 -19.80
N ILE A 94 -34.72 -2.42 -19.31
CA ILE A 94 -34.33 -3.44 -18.33
C ILE A 94 -33.95 -2.79 -17.00
N SER A 95 -34.27 -3.50 -15.92
CA SER A 95 -34.22 -3.04 -14.53
C SER A 95 -32.80 -2.69 -14.02
N LEU A 96 -32.70 -1.56 -13.32
CA LEU A 96 -31.49 -1.04 -12.65
C LEU A 96 -30.90 -1.93 -11.53
N ASN A 97 -31.43 -3.15 -11.32
CA ASN A 97 -30.96 -4.05 -10.26
C ASN A 97 -29.54 -4.58 -10.55
N ASP A 98 -29.22 -4.86 -11.82
CA ASP A 98 -27.89 -5.37 -12.19
C ASP A 98 -26.80 -4.31 -11.97
N ILE A 99 -27.10 -3.04 -12.25
CA ILE A 99 -26.22 -1.90 -11.95
C ILE A 99 -25.96 -1.77 -10.44
N ARG A 100 -26.97 -2.05 -9.61
CA ARG A 100 -26.83 -2.02 -8.14
C ARG A 100 -25.90 -3.13 -7.66
N ASP A 101 -26.00 -4.33 -8.21
CA ASP A 101 -25.16 -5.46 -7.82
C ASP A 101 -23.71 -5.30 -8.29
N ILE A 102 -23.50 -4.71 -9.47
CA ILE A 102 -22.16 -4.31 -9.95
C ILE A 102 -21.56 -3.24 -9.05
N SER A 103 -22.34 -2.24 -8.64
CA SER A 103 -21.89 -1.19 -7.70
C SER A 103 -21.48 -1.79 -6.34
N ARG A 104 -22.23 -2.78 -5.85
CA ARG A 104 -21.88 -3.51 -4.61
C ARG A 104 -20.56 -4.28 -4.77
N SER A 105 -20.28 -4.81 -5.96
CA SER A 105 -19.03 -5.53 -6.23
C SER A 105 -17.81 -4.62 -6.15
N ILE A 106 -17.94 -3.33 -6.50
CA ILE A 106 -16.88 -2.32 -6.29
C ILE A 106 -16.60 -2.14 -4.79
N CYS A 107 -17.65 -1.97 -3.97
CA CYS A 107 -17.49 -1.85 -2.52
C CYS A 107 -16.77 -3.07 -1.94
N THR A 108 -17.17 -4.28 -2.32
CA THR A 108 -16.51 -5.52 -1.90
C THR A 108 -15.04 -5.58 -2.33
N ALA A 109 -14.70 -5.10 -3.53
CA ALA A 109 -13.31 -5.04 -3.99
C ALA A 109 -12.45 -4.10 -3.14
N VAL A 110 -13.02 -2.94 -2.74
CA VAL A 110 -12.37 -1.98 -1.84
C VAL A 110 -12.15 -2.60 -0.45
N ASP A 111 -13.17 -3.21 0.12
CA ASP A 111 -13.09 -3.87 1.43
C ASP A 111 -12.03 -4.99 1.44
N ASN A 112 -11.97 -5.77 0.36
CA ASN A 112 -10.96 -6.81 0.18
C ASN A 112 -9.54 -6.26 0.09
N LEU A 113 -9.32 -5.13 -0.60
CA LEU A 113 -8.02 -4.48 -0.65
C LEU A 113 -7.61 -4.02 0.76
N GLN A 114 -8.51 -3.36 1.48
CA GLN A 114 -8.24 -2.86 2.82
C GLN A 114 -7.91 -4.01 3.79
N ALA A 115 -8.68 -5.10 3.75
CA ALA A 115 -8.43 -6.28 4.58
C ALA A 115 -7.07 -6.91 4.28
N LYS A 116 -6.70 -7.06 3.01
CA LYS A 116 -5.40 -7.61 2.59
C LYS A 116 -4.23 -6.73 3.03
N GLN A 117 -4.35 -5.41 2.84
CA GLN A 117 -3.32 -4.46 3.29
C GLN A 117 -3.16 -4.50 4.81
N LYS A 118 -4.25 -4.61 5.57
CA LYS A 118 -4.22 -4.73 7.03
C LYS A 118 -3.50 -6.00 7.50
N VAL A 119 -3.73 -7.15 6.85
CA VAL A 119 -3.01 -8.39 7.17
C VAL A 119 -1.53 -8.27 6.82
N THR A 120 -1.19 -7.71 5.66
CA THR A 120 0.20 -7.47 5.27
C THR A 120 0.91 -6.54 6.26
N LEU A 121 0.20 -5.52 6.78
CA LEU A 121 0.71 -4.64 7.82
C LEU A 121 0.98 -5.38 9.14
N GLN A 122 0.03 -6.21 9.59
CA GLN A 122 0.22 -7.00 10.82
C GLN A 122 1.44 -7.92 10.73
N ASN A 123 1.69 -8.53 9.57
CA ASN A 123 2.85 -9.39 9.34
C ASN A 123 4.18 -8.63 9.26
N TYR A 124 4.16 -7.33 8.95
CA TYR A 124 5.37 -6.49 8.92
C TYR A 124 5.75 -5.99 10.32
N VAL A 125 4.76 -5.76 11.18
CA VAL A 125 4.97 -5.27 12.56
C VAL A 125 5.27 -6.39 13.56
N SER A 126 4.90 -7.64 13.24
CA SER A 126 5.15 -8.83 14.08
C SER A 126 6.55 -9.39 13.88
#